data_AF-A0A530R4V6-F1
#
_entry.id   AF-A0A530R4V6-F1
#
_cell.length_a   1.000
_cell.length_b   1.000
_cell.length_c   1.000
_cell.angle_alpha   90.00
_cell.angle_beta   90.00
_cell.angle_gamma   90.00
#
_symmetry.space_group_name_H-M   'P 1'
#
loop_
_entity.id
_entity.type
_entity.pdbx_description
1 polymer ?
#
loop_
_entity_poly.entity_id
_entity_poly.type
_entity_poly.pdbx_seq_one_letter_code
_entity_poly.pdbx_strand_id
1 'polypeptide(L)' 'ALVSRIRSGGHRDARYIEGPAAIAPVIRDLAKPGDFIVFLGAGNITQWAYALPRELGGTPS' A
#
# COMPACT_ATOMS: atom_id res chain seq x y z
N ALA A 1 8.08 -8.99 -13.91
CA ALA A 1 7.25 -10.16 -14.24
C ALA A 1 5.96 -10.24 -13.41
N LEU A 2 6.01 -10.22 -12.08
CA LEU A 2 4.83 -10.41 -11.21
C LEU A 2 3.71 -9.37 -11.45
N VAL A 3 4.02 -8.07 -11.37
CA VAL A 3 3.02 -7.00 -11.56
C VAL A 3 2.31 -7.12 -12.90
N SER A 4 3.04 -7.40 -13.98
CA SER A 4 2.46 -7.60 -15.31
C SER A 4 1.45 -8.76 -15.34
N ARG A 5 1.72 -9.86 -14.62
CA ARG A 5 0.81 -11.01 -14.54
C ARG A 5 -0.42 -10.71 -13.70
N ILE A 6 -0.28 -9.95 -12.62
CA ILE A 6 -1.40 -9.49 -11.79
C ILE A 6 -2.34 -8.59 -12.62
N ARG A 7 -1.77 -7.68 -13.43
CA ARG A 7 -2.53 -6.85 -14.36
C ARG A 7 -3.28 -7.68 -15.39
N SER A 8 -2.62 -8.65 -16.03
CA SER A 8 -3.27 -9.54 -17.00
C SER A 8 -4.34 -10.43 -16.36
N GLY A 9 -4.22 -10.72 -15.06
CA GLY A 9 -5.19 -11.49 -14.28
C GLY A 9 -6.45 -10.72 -13.87
N GLY A 10 -6.58 -9.43 -14.22
CA GLY A 10 -7.78 -8.63 -13.97
C GLY A 10 -7.60 -7.48 -12.97
N HIS A 11 -6.52 -7.46 -12.20
CA HIS A 11 -6.17 -6.35 -11.30
C HIS A 11 -5.43 -5.25 -12.06
N ARG A 12 -6.18 -4.47 -12.86
CA ARG A 12 -5.62 -3.53 -13.85
C ARG A 12 -4.70 -2.46 -13.27
N ASP A 13 -4.93 -2.03 -12.03
CA ASP A 13 -4.12 -1.01 -11.34
C ASP A 13 -3.08 -1.59 -10.37
N ALA A 14 -2.58 -2.81 -10.62
CA ALA A 14 -1.46 -3.31 -9.83
C ALA A 14 -0.20 -2.49 -10.13
N ARG A 15 0.52 -2.05 -9.08
CA ARG A 15 1.74 -1.24 -9.20
C ARG A 15 2.90 -1.92 -8.49
N TYR A 16 4.10 -1.65 -8.97
CA TYR A 16 5.31 -2.00 -8.23
C TYR A 16 5.60 -0.89 -7.23
N ILE A 17 5.88 -1.28 -5.99
CA ILE A 17 6.31 -0.38 -4.92
C ILE A 17 7.72 -0.84 -4.53
N GLU A 18 8.69 0.07 -4.65
CA GLU A 18 10.11 -0.24 -4.43
C GLU A 18 10.42 -0.57 -2.96
N GLY A 19 9.69 0.05 -2.03
CA GLY A 19 9.85 -0.19 -0.60
C GLY A 19 8.88 0.62 0.26
N PRO A 20 8.96 0.51 1.60
CA PRO A 20 7.98 1.09 2.53
C PRO A 20 7.86 2.61 2.41
N ALA A 21 8.97 3.31 2.16
CA ALA A 21 8.98 4.77 2.02
C ALA A 21 8.13 5.29 0.83
N ALA A 22 7.87 4.45 -0.18
CA ALA A 22 7.05 4.81 -1.32
C ALA A 22 5.54 4.62 -1.07
N ILE A 23 5.14 4.02 0.05
CA ILE A 23 3.73 3.68 0.31
C ILE A 23 2.91 4.94 0.63
N ALA A 24 3.34 5.76 1.60
CA ALA A 24 2.58 6.93 2.00
C ALA A 24 2.30 7.91 0.85
N PRO A 25 3.26 8.27 -0.02
CA PRO A 25 3.00 9.09 -1.20
C PRO A 25 1.94 8.47 -2.13
N VAL A 26 2.07 7.17 -2.44
CA VAL A 26 1.11 6.48 -3.32
C VAL A 26 -0.29 6.45 -2.73
N ILE A 27 -0.42 6.24 -1.42
CA ILE A 27 -1.71 6.27 -0.75
C ILE A 27 -2.32 7.67 -0.78
N ARG A 28 -1.53 8.74 -0.58
CA ARG A 28 -2.04 10.13 -0.65
C ARG A 28 -2.62 10.46 -2.03
N ASP A 29 -2.06 9.89 -3.09
CA ASP A 29 -2.51 10.12 -4.46
C ASP A 29 -3.76 9.29 -4.83
N LEU A 30 -3.96 8.14 -4.19
CA LEU A 30 -4.99 7.17 -4.60
C LEU A 30 -6.20 7.12 -3.66
N ALA A 31 -5.98 7.17 -2.35
CA ALA A 31 -7.01 6.94 -1.36
C ALA A 31 -7.83 8.20 -1.06
N LYS A 32 -9.10 8.00 -0.76
CA LYS A 32 -10.05 9.03 -0.34
C LYS A 32 -10.53 8.77 1.09
N PRO A 33 -11.07 9.80 1.79
CA PRO A 33 -11.71 9.58 3.07
C PRO A 33 -12.77 8.49 2.99
N GLY A 34 -12.69 7.50 3.88
CA GLY A 34 -13.59 6.33 3.91
C GLY A 34 -13.03 5.07 3.23
N ASP A 35 -11.92 5.16 2.50
CA ASP A 35 -11.25 3.99 1.93
C ASP A 35 -10.51 3.18 3.02
N PHE A 36 -10.42 1.87 2.78
CA PHE A 36 -9.66 0.94 3.63
C PHE A 36 -8.35 0.53 2.95
N ILE A 37 -7.27 0.49 3.73
CA ILE A 37 -5.96 0.05 3.29
C ILE A 37 -5.67 -1.29 3.95
N VAL A 38 -5.50 -2.33 3.14
CA VAL A 38 -5.20 -3.69 3.62
C VAL A 38 -3.78 -4.07 3.23
N PHE A 39 -2.98 -4.37 4.24
CA PHE A 39 -1.64 -4.92 4.08
C PHE A 39 -1.70 -6.45 4.15
N LEU A 40 -1.30 -7.12 3.09
CA LEU A 40 -1.32 -8.59 3.00
C LEU A 40 0.02 -9.12 2.48
N GLY A 41 0.60 -10.06 3.21
CA GLY A 41 1.86 -10.70 2.85
C GLY A 41 2.51 -11.39 4.05
N ALA A 42 3.75 -11.79 3.89
CA ALA A 42 4.59 -12.33 4.95
C ALA A 42 5.78 -11.39 5.23
N GLY A 43 6.56 -11.70 6.27
CA GLY A 43 7.75 -10.92 6.62
C GLY A 43 7.42 -9.62 7.35
N ASN A 44 7.93 -8.49 6.86
CA ASN A 44 7.84 -7.19 7.52
C ASN A 44 6.55 -6.40 7.20
N ILE A 45 5.57 -7.02 6.53
CA ILE A 45 4.35 -6.33 6.09
C ILE A 45 3.58 -5.69 7.26
N THR A 46 3.56 -6.36 8.41
CA THR A 46 2.94 -5.85 9.64
C THR A 46 3.60 -4.57 10.13
N GLN A 47 4.93 -4.47 10.03
CA GLN A 47 5.66 -3.26 10.43
C GLN A 47 5.29 -2.07 9.53
N TRP A 48 5.10 -2.31 8.23
CA TRP A 48 4.69 -1.26 7.29
C TRP A 48 3.28 -0.75 7.60
N ALA A 49 2.36 -1.67 7.92
CA ALA A 49 1.01 -1.31 8.34
C ALA A 49 1.00 -0.40 9.59
N TYR A 50 1.84 -0.72 10.59
CA TYR A 50 1.98 0.12 11.80
C TYR A 50 2.68 1.46 11.55
N ALA A 51 3.53 1.56 10.52
CA ALA A 51 4.22 2.80 10.19
C ALA A 51 3.30 3.80 9.46
N LEU A 52 2.43 3.31 8.57
CA LEU A 52 1.68 4.13 7.64
C LEU A 52 0.82 5.24 8.28
N PRO A 53 0.03 5.02 9.35
CA PRO A 53 -0.77 6.09 9.96
C PRO A 53 0.08 7.30 10.35
N ARG A 54 1.26 7.05 10.94
CA ARG A 54 2.20 8.10 11.34
C ARG A 54 2.76 8.84 10.12
N GLU A 55 3.13 8.12 9.06
CA GLU A 55 3.64 8.72 7.82
C GLU A 55 2.57 9.55 7.08
N LEU A 56 1.29 9.21 7.27
CA LEU A 56 0.16 9.98 6.78
C LEU A 56 -0.16 11.21 7.64
N GLY A 57 0.38 11.28 8.87
CA GLY A 57 0.11 12.34 9.84
C GLY A 57 -1.08 12.06 10.76
N GLY A 58 -1.61 10.84 10.75
CA GLY A 58 -2.66 10.38 11.65
C GLY A 58 -2.12 9.68 12.91
N THR A 59 -2.96 9.55 13.92
CA THR A 59 -2.70 8.66 15.07
C THR A 59 -2.99 7.21 14.70
N PRO A 60 -2.16 6.24 15.13
CA PRO A 60 -2.51 4.82 15.03
C PRO A 60 -3.89 4.58 15.69
N SER A 61 -4.73 3.75 15.08
CA SER A 61 -5.95 3.23 15.73
C SER A 61 -5.61 2.26 16.86
#